data_AF-A0A0M8VDZ6-F1
#
_entry.id   AF-A0A0M8VDZ6-F1
#
_cell.length_a   1.000
_cell.length_b   1.000
_cell.length_c   1.000
_cell.angle_alpha   90.00
_cell.angle_beta   90.00
_cell.angle_gamma   90.00
#
_symmetry.space_group_name_H-M   'P 1'
#
loop_
_entity.id
_entity.type
_entity.pdbx_description
1 polymer ?
#
loop_
_entity_poly.entity_id
_entity_poly.type
_entity_poly.pdbx_seq_one_letter_code
_entity_poly.pdbx_strand_id
1 'polypeptide(L)' 'NPAVLAFLREYEDDLVLCVHNFSRFAQPTELDLSRFGGRHPVELFGGVRFPAVGELPYLLTLAGHGFYWFRLRRDAV' A
#
# COMPACT_ATOMS: atom_id res chain seq x y z
N ASN A 1 4.41 12.79 2.57
CA ASN A 1 5.79 12.56 3.04
C ASN A 1 6.70 12.48 1.82
N PRO A 2 7.65 13.42 1.60
CA PRO A 2 8.49 13.43 0.40
C PRO A 2 9.52 12.29 0.34
N ALA A 3 9.83 11.65 1.47
CA ALA A 3 10.76 10.52 1.52
C ALA A 3 10.12 9.19 1.07
N VAL A 4 8.78 9.15 0.94
CA VAL A 4 8.05 7.95 0.54
C VAL A 4 7.48 8.15 -0.85
N LEU A 5 7.85 7.27 -1.77
CA LEU A 5 7.30 7.20 -3.12
C LEU A 5 6.24 6.10 -3.17
N ALA A 6 5.01 6.47 -3.49
CA ALA A 6 3.92 5.53 -3.72
C ALA A 6 3.38 5.69 -5.15
N PHE A 7 3.18 4.57 -5.84
CA PHE A 7 2.60 4.55 -7.17
C PHE A 7 1.82 3.26 -7.39
N LEU A 8 0.91 3.30 -8.36
CA LEU A 8 0.12 2.15 -8.78
C LEU A 8 0.65 1.57 -10.08
N ARG A 9 0.55 0.26 -10.19
CA ARG A 9 0.72 -0.48 -11.44
C ARG A 9 -0.55 -1.26 -11.71
N GLU A 10 -1.03 -1.13 -12.94
CA GLU A 10 -2.25 -1.80 -13.40
C GLU A 10 -1.91 -2.64 -14.62
N TYR A 11 -2.34 -3.90 -14.62
CA TYR A 11 -2.25 -4.78 -15.77
C TYR A 11 -3.42 -5.76 -15.72
N GLU A 12 -4.26 -5.75 -16.76
CA GLU A 12 -5.51 -6.52 -16.79
C GLU A 12 -6.34 -6.27 -15.50
N ASP A 13 -6.66 -7.31 -14.75
CA ASP A 13 -7.41 -7.22 -13.49
C ASP A 13 -6.52 -7.05 -12.25
N ASP A 14 -5.19 -7.07 -12.41
CA ASP A 14 -4.24 -6.92 -11.32
C ASP A 14 -3.89 -5.45 -11.07
N LEU A 15 -4.11 -5.04 -9.83
CA LEU A 15 -3.83 -3.71 -9.31
C LEU A 15 -2.81 -3.81 -8.18
N VAL A 16 -1.60 -3.29 -8.39
CA VAL A 16 -0.50 -3.34 -7.44
C VAL A 16 -0.14 -1.95 -6.96
N LEU A 17 -0.20 -1.74 -5.64
CA LEU A 17 0.30 -0.55 -4.96
C LEU A 17 1.74 -0.80 -4.52
N CYS A 18 2.66 0.01 -5.04
CA CYS A 18 4.08 -0.02 -4.70
C CYS A 18 4.42 1.18 -3.81
N VAL A 19 4.94 0.95 -2.61
CA VAL A 19 5.34 1.98 -1.65
C VAL A 19 6.80 1.77 -1.26
N HIS A 20 7.64 2.79 -1.43
CA HIS A 20 9.07 2.72 -1.17
C HIS A 20 9.50 3.88 -0.29
N ASN A 21 10.20 3.58 0.81
CA ASN A 21 10.83 4.58 1.65
C ASN A 21 12.27 4.82 1.19
N PHE A 22 12.58 6.02 0.70
CA PHE A 22 13.93 6.42 0.30
C PHE A 22 14.76 6.97 1.48
N SER A 23 14.17 7.16 2.65
CA SER A 23 14.89 7.51 3.87
C SER A 23 15.57 6.28 4.49
N ARG A 24 16.73 6.49 5.10
CA ARG A 24 17.40 5.48 5.96
C ARG A 24 16.72 5.29 7.32
N PHE A 25 15.77 6.15 7.67
CA PHE A 25 15.03 6.10 8.93
C PHE A 25 13.60 5.61 8.71
N ALA A 26 12.95 5.15 9.78
CA ALA A 26 11.54 4.83 9.74
C ALA A 26 10.71 6.07 9.36
N GLN A 27 9.71 5.87 8.50
CA GLN A 27 8.85 6.95 8.00
C GLN A 27 7.38 6.52 8.05
N PRO A 28 6.50 7.33 8.68
CA PRO A 28 5.07 7.22 8.48
C PRO A 28 4.66 7.91 7.18
N THR A 29 3.68 7.35 6.47
CA THR A 29 3.02 8.02 5.36
C THR A 29 1.52 7.73 5.38
N GLU A 30 0.75 8.72 5.00
CA GLU A 30 -0.68 8.59 4.73
C GLU A 30 -0.87 8.60 3.22
N LEU A 31 -1.64 7.65 2.70
CA LEU A 31 -1.96 7.53 1.28
C LEU A 31 -3.45 7.73 1.09
N ASP A 32 -3.82 8.62 0.17
CA ASP A 32 -5.21 8.69 -0.29
C ASP A 32 -5.48 7.51 -1.23
N LEU A 33 -6.18 6.51 -0.70
CA LEU A 33 -6.61 5.33 -1.42
C LEU A 33 -8.13 5.28 -1.59
N SER A 34 -8.85 6.38 -1.32
CA SER A 34 -10.32 6.44 -1.30
C SER A 34 -10.98 5.84 -2.55
N ARG A 35 -10.38 6.02 -3.74
CA ARG A 35 -10.81 5.40 -5.02
C ARG A 35 -10.87 3.87 -4.98
N PHE A 36 -10.15 3.25 -4.07
CA PHE A 36 -10.04 1.80 -3.87
C PHE A 36 -10.79 1.32 -2.62
N GLY A 37 -11.73 2.12 -2.11
CA GLY A 37 -12.57 1.78 -0.97
C GLY A 37 -13.15 0.37 -1.05
N GLY A 38 -13.12 -0.34 0.08
CA GLY A 38 -13.53 -1.73 0.21
C GLY A 38 -12.51 -2.77 -0.29
N ARG A 39 -11.42 -2.36 -0.96
CA ARG A 39 -10.34 -3.29 -1.31
C ARG A 39 -9.41 -3.58 -0.14
N HIS A 40 -8.84 -4.77 -0.12
CA HIS A 40 -7.81 -5.20 0.81
C HIS A 40 -6.43 -5.16 0.15
N PRO A 41 -5.46 -4.42 0.71
CA PRO A 41 -4.06 -4.58 0.36
C PRO A 41 -3.56 -5.93 0.86
N VAL A 42 -3.09 -6.77 -0.04
CA VAL A 42 -2.48 -8.07 0.28
C VAL A 42 -1.02 -8.00 -0.12
N GLU A 43 -0.13 -8.16 0.85
CA GLU A 43 1.32 -8.11 0.66
C GLU A 43 1.76 -9.27 -0.26
N LEU A 44 2.55 -8.97 -1.29
CA LEU A 44 2.83 -9.91 -2.39
C LEU A 44 3.79 -11.06 -2.02
N PHE A 45 4.68 -10.90 -1.03
CA PHE A 45 5.69 -11.91 -0.68
C PHE A 45 5.14 -12.94 0.32
N GLY A 46 4.50 -12.47 1.39
CA GLY A 46 3.97 -13.26 2.49
C GLY A 46 2.46 -13.48 2.42
N GLY A 47 1.75 -12.82 1.50
CA GLY A 47 0.29 -12.96 1.36
C GLY A 47 -0.50 -12.35 2.54
N VAL A 48 0.16 -11.55 3.38
CA VAL A 48 -0.47 -10.97 4.58
C VAL A 48 -1.50 -9.92 4.16
N ARG A 49 -2.73 -10.09 4.64
CA ARG A 49 -3.83 -9.17 4.40
C ARG A 49 -3.79 -8.00 5.39
N PHE A 50 -3.81 -6.80 4.84
CA PHE A 50 -3.91 -5.57 5.61
C PHE A 50 -5.38 -5.12 5.73
N PRO A 51 -5.70 -4.19 6.66
CA PRO A 51 -7.04 -3.63 6.81
C PRO A 51 -7.62 -3.12 5.48
N ALA A 52 -8.95 -3.22 5.33
CA ALA A 52 -9.63 -2.69 4.16
C ALA A 52 -9.34 -1.19 4.00
N VAL A 53 -9.24 -0.76 2.75
CA VAL A 53 -9.24 0.67 2.42
C VAL A 53 -10.62 1.24 2.75
N GLY A 54 -10.65 2.26 3.62
CA GLY A 54 -11.86 3.00 3.97
C GLY A 54 -11.85 4.42 3.39
N GLU A 55 -12.63 5.30 4.02
CA GLU A 55 -12.76 6.71 3.64
C GLU A 55 -11.62 7.59 4.18
N LEU A 56 -10.89 7.12 5.19
CA LEU A 56 -9.78 7.85 5.79
C LEU A 56 -8.46 7.56 5.04
N PRO A 57 -7.49 8.49 5.08
CA PRO A 57 -6.15 8.23 4.56
C PRO A 57 -5.55 6.96 5.15
N TYR A 58 -4.97 6.14 4.27
CA TYR A 58 -4.41 4.86 4.65
C TYR A 58 -3.00 5.05 5.22
N LEU A 59 -2.87 4.90 6.53
CA LEU A 59 -1.60 5.04 7.24
C LEU A 59 -0.72 3.79 7.05
N LEU A 60 0.52 4.01 6.63
CA LEU A 60 1.58 3.00 6.59
C LEU A 60 2.81 3.50 7.33
N THR A 61 3.50 2.59 8.00
CA THR A 61 4.82 2.83 8.58
C THR A 61 5.83 1.93 7.89
N LEU A 62 6.92 2.50 7.41
CA LEU A 62 7.98 1.76 6.73
C LEU A 62 9.28 1.92 7.50
N ALA A 63 10.02 0.83 7.66
CA ALA A 63 11.40 0.89 8.13
C ALA A 63 12.29 1.67 7.14
N GLY A 64 13.50 2.05 7.56
CA GLY A 64 14.47 2.67 6.68
C GLY A 64 14.77 1.80 5.46
N HIS A 65 14.71 2.38 4.26
CA HIS A 65 14.82 1.69 2.97
C HIS A 65 13.82 0.53 2.77
N GLY A 66 12.78 0.46 3.60
CA GLY A 66 11.72 -0.53 3.49
C GLY A 66 10.79 -0.23 2.32
N PHE A 67 10.14 -1.28 1.84
CA PHE A 67 9.14 -1.19 0.79
C PHE A 67 8.00 -2.17 1.03
N TYR A 68 6.83 -1.87 0.46
CA TYR A 68 5.71 -2.78 0.39
C TYR A 68 5.15 -2.81 -1.03
N TRP A 69 4.88 -4.01 -1.53
CA TRP A 69 4.07 -4.20 -2.72
C TRP A 69 2.78 -4.92 -2.32
N PHE A 70 1.66 -4.23 -2.50
CA PHE A 70 0.35 -4.76 -2.17
C PHE A 70 -0.44 -5.00 -3.44
N ARG A 71 -1.05 -6.17 -3.57
CA ARG A 71 -2.15 -6.37 -4.52
C ARG A 71 -3.45 -5.89 -3.88
N LEU A 72 -4.18 -5.01 -4.55
CA LEU A 72 -5.45 -4.46 -4.07
C LEU A 72 -6.62 -5.33 -4.54
N ARG A 73 -7.04 -6.27 -3.68
CA ARG A 73 -8.11 -7.25 -3.96
C ARG A 73 -9.47 -6.73 -3.49
N ARG A 74 -10.54 -7.01 -4.24
CA ARG A 74 -11.92 -6.72 -3.80
C ARG A 74 -12.49 -7.78 -2.84
N ASP A 75 -11.88 -8.98 -2.81
CA ASP A 75 -12.46 -10.11 -2.11
C ASP A 75 -12.01 -10.20 -0.64
N ALA A 76 -12.98 -10.45 0.23
CA ALA A 76 -12.75 -11.13 1.49
C ALA A 76 -12.71 -12.64 1.19
N VAL A 77 -11.52 -13.17 0.91
CA VAL A 77 -11.28 -14.59 1.20
C VAL A 77 -10.98 -14.70 2.69
#